data_AF-A0A7X9D3I8-F1
#
_entry.id   AF-A0A7X9D3I8-F1
#
_cell.length_a   1.000
_cell.length_b   1.000
_cell.length_c   1.000
_cell.angle_alpha   90.00
_cell.angle_beta   90.00
_cell.angle_gamma   90.00
#
_symmetry.space_group_name_H-M   'P 1'
#
loop_
_entity.id
_entity.type
_entity.pdbx_description
1 polymer ?
#
loop_
_entity_poly.entity_id
_entity_poly.type
_entity_poly.pdbx_seq_one_letter_code
_entity_poly.pdbx_strand_id
1 'polypeptide(L)'
;MEMEYTRERLLEESVHFIDLCQSYCMEGKIDVDTYNTLIGIKIYFIRDVLRDAKILTSLSEDLAQKIESIKKLDKKINNANKANTCLRDCCV
;
A
#
# COMPACT_ATOMS: atom_id res chain seq x y z
N MET A 1 20.14 0.27 -17.87
CA MET A 1 20.26 1.45 -16.99
C MET A 1 19.01 2.31 -17.01
N GLU A 2 18.60 2.94 -18.13
CA GLU A 2 17.43 3.85 -18.12
C GLU A 2 16.12 3.19 -17.66
N MET A 3 15.77 2.01 -18.19
CA MET A 3 14.53 1.32 -17.79
C MET A 3 14.50 0.86 -16.32
N GLU A 4 15.67 0.64 -15.72
CA GLU A 4 15.80 0.19 -14.34
C GLU A 4 15.56 1.36 -13.37
N TYR A 5 16.16 2.51 -13.68
CA TYR A 5 15.91 3.78 -12.99
C TYR A 5 14.44 4.23 -13.10
N THR A 6 13.81 4.09 -14.27
CA THR A 6 12.39 4.41 -14.44
C THR A 6 11.50 3.52 -13.57
N ARG A 7 11.82 2.23 -13.43
CA ARG A 7 11.05 1.31 -12.57
C ARG A 7 11.21 1.63 -11.09
N GLU A 8 12.42 1.95 -10.65
CA GLU A 8 12.67 2.34 -9.26
C GLU A 8 11.90 3.60 -8.89
N ARG A 9 11.95 4.65 -9.73
CA ARG A 9 11.14 5.86 -9.50
C ARG A 9 9.64 5.57 -9.50
N LEU A 10 9.15 4.74 -10.41
CA LEU A 10 7.73 4.35 -10.42
C LEU A 10 7.34 3.59 -9.15
N LEU A 11 8.26 2.80 -8.59
CA LEU A 11 8.06 2.11 -7.31
C LEU A 11 8.00 3.12 -6.15
N GLU A 12 8.93 4.07 -6.07
CA GLU A 12 8.94 5.13 -5.07
C GLU A 12 7.65 5.96 -5.09
N GLU A 13 7.23 6.43 -6.27
CA GLU A 13 5.99 7.20 -6.43
C GLU A 13 4.75 6.36 -6.07
N SER A 14 4.77 5.06 -6.37
CA SER A 14 3.68 4.16 -5.99
C SER A 14 3.60 3.95 -4.47
N VAL A 15 4.75 3.81 -3.81
CA VAL A 15 4.85 3.74 -2.35
C VAL A 15 4.33 5.02 -1.71
N HIS A 16 4.79 6.18 -2.20
CA HIS A 16 4.34 7.50 -1.71
C HIS A 16 2.83 7.71 -1.89
N PHE A 17 2.27 7.30 -3.02
CA PHE A 17 0.83 7.38 -3.23
C PHE A 17 0.03 6.54 -2.23
N ILE A 18 0.49 5.32 -1.93
CA ILE A 18 -0.21 4.46 -0.96
C ILE A 18 -0.14 5.06 0.45
N ASP A 19 1.02 5.56 0.85
CA ASP A 19 1.20 6.22 2.15
C ASP A 19 0.26 7.43 2.33
N LEU A 20 0.08 8.23 1.27
CA LEU A 20 -0.89 9.33 1.24
C LEU A 20 -2.33 8.82 1.42
N CYS A 21 -2.70 7.74 0.71
CA CYS A 21 -4.03 7.14 0.83
C CYS A 21 -4.27 6.57 2.23
N GLN A 22 -3.26 5.94 2.84
CA GLN A 22 -3.32 5.45 4.22
C GLN A 22 -3.56 6.60 5.20
N SER A 23 -2.84 7.70 5.03
CA SER A 23 -3.02 8.90 5.86
C SER A 23 -4.44 9.47 5.72
N TYR A 24 -4.95 9.61 4.50
CA TYR A 24 -6.31 10.09 4.27
C TYR A 24 -7.38 9.17 4.86
N CYS A 25 -7.17 7.85 4.79
CA CYS A 25 -8.08 6.89 5.40
C CYS A 25 -8.06 6.98 6.93
N MET A 26 -6.88 7.05 7.54
CA MET A 26 -6.73 7.18 9.01
C MET A 26 -7.29 8.50 9.55
N GLU A 27 -7.20 9.58 8.76
CA GLU A 27 -7.79 10.88 9.09
C GLU A 27 -9.31 10.95 8.82
N GLY A 28 -9.91 9.88 8.29
CA GLY A 28 -11.33 9.83 7.94
C GLY A 28 -11.73 10.69 6.74
N LYS A 29 -10.76 11.14 5.92
CA LYS A 29 -11.01 11.91 4.69
C LYS A 29 -11.54 11.05 3.55
N ILE A 30 -11.16 9.76 3.54
CA ILE A 30 -11.71 8.75 2.64
C ILE A 30 -12.13 7.53 3.46
N ASP A 31 -13.18 6.84 3.02
CA ASP A 31 -13.57 5.56 3.61
C ASP A 31 -12.65 4.42 3.14
N VAL A 32 -12.82 3.27 3.80
CA VAL A 32 -11.99 2.07 3.54
C VAL A 32 -12.22 1.51 2.14
N ASP A 33 -13.43 1.63 1.59
CA ASP A 33 -13.74 1.12 0.24
C ASP A 33 -13.08 1.98 -0.85
N THR A 34 -13.09 3.29 -0.68
CA THR A 34 -12.37 4.26 -1.51
C THR A 34 -10.86 4.03 -1.42
N TYR A 35 -10.34 3.88 -0.20
CA TYR A 35 -8.94 3.52 0.03
C TYR A 35 -8.54 2.25 -0.73
N ASN A 36 -9.29 1.16 -0.56
CA ASN A 36 -9.04 -0.13 -1.21
C ASN A 36 -9.09 -0.02 -2.74
N THR A 37 -10.02 0.78 -3.27
CA THR A 37 -10.14 1.05 -4.71
C THR A 37 -8.90 1.76 -5.26
N LEU A 38 -8.41 2.79 -4.56
CA LEU A 38 -7.28 3.60 -5.01
C LEU A 38 -5.95 2.84 -5.00
N ILE A 39 -5.73 1.99 -3.99
CA ILE A 39 -4.44 1.32 -3.83
C ILE A 39 -4.36 -0.05 -4.49
N GLY A 40 -5.50 -0.69 -4.77
CA GLY A 40 -5.55 -2.09 -5.19
C GLY A 40 -4.64 -2.39 -6.38
N ILE A 41 -4.73 -1.60 -7.46
CA ILE A 41 -3.88 -1.76 -8.65
C ILE A 41 -2.40 -1.49 -8.37
N LYS A 42 -2.10 -0.54 -7.47
CA LYS A 42 -0.72 -0.16 -7.12
C LYS A 42 -0.04 -1.21 -6.24
N ILE A 43 -0.79 -1.89 -5.36
CA ILE A 43 -0.27 -3.04 -4.60
C ILE A 43 0.15 -4.16 -5.56
N TYR A 44 -0.64 -4.46 -6.60
CA TYR A 44 -0.26 -5.45 -7.61
C TYR A 44 1.02 -5.05 -8.33
N PHE A 45 1.11 -3.79 -8.77
CA PHE A 45 2.34 -3.26 -9.39
C PHE A 45 3.56 -3.43 -8.49
N ILE A 46 3.50 -3.01 -7.22
CA ILE A 46 4.61 -3.14 -6.27
C ILE A 46 5.02 -4.61 -6.12
N ARG A 47 4.05 -5.51 -5.97
CA ARG A 47 4.33 -6.95 -5.84
C ARG A 47 5.04 -7.51 -7.07
N ASP A 48 4.61 -7.11 -8.26
CA ASP A 48 5.17 -7.62 -9.50
C ASP A 48 6.57 -7.05 -9.75
N VAL A 49 6.81 -5.79 -9.39
CA VAL A 49 8.15 -5.16 -9.41
C VAL A 49 9.09 -5.84 -8.41
N LEU A 50 8.64 -6.13 -7.19
CA LEU A 50 9.46 -6.79 -6.16
C LEU A 50 9.75 -8.27 -6.47
N ARG A 51 9.00 -8.91 -7.38
CA ARG A 51 9.32 -10.27 -7.86
C ARG A 51 10.49 -10.30 -8.83
N ASP A 52 10.86 -9.16 -9.41
CA ASP A 52 12.04 -9.02 -10.26
C ASP A 52 13.29 -8.99 -9.36
N ALA A 53 14.06 -10.09 -9.36
CA ALA A 53 15.22 -10.28 -8.49
C ALA A 53 16.28 -9.18 -8.62
N LYS A 54 16.35 -8.48 -9.75
CA LYS A 54 17.29 -7.37 -9.98
C LYS A 54 16.94 -6.13 -9.15
N ILE A 55 15.65 -5.85 -8.98
CA ILE A 55 15.19 -4.67 -8.23
C ILE A 55 15.32 -4.89 -6.73
N LEU A 56 15.13 -6.13 -6.25
CA LEU A 56 15.37 -6.48 -4.85
C LEU A 56 16.81 -6.19 -4.41
N THR A 57 17.80 -6.41 -5.29
CA THR A 57 19.21 -6.16 -4.98
C THR A 57 19.62 -4.69 -5.08
N SER A 58 18.83 -3.86 -5.77
CA SER A 58 19.11 -2.42 -5.93
C SER A 58 18.24 -1.53 -5.04
N LEU A 59 17.32 -2.11 -4.28
CA LEU A 59 16.37 -1.34 -3.47
C LEU A 59 17.09 -0.63 -2.32
N SER A 60 16.84 0.66 -2.14
CA SER A 60 17.30 1.36 -0.94
C SER A 60 16.63 0.77 0.32
N GLU A 61 17.37 0.75 1.42
CA GLU A 61 16.88 0.24 2.70
C GLU A 61 15.64 1.02 3.18
N ASP A 62 15.65 2.34 2.98
CA ASP A 62 14.52 3.23 3.29
C ASP A 62 13.25 2.84 2.52
N LEU A 63 13.38 2.52 1.23
CA LEU A 63 12.24 2.11 0.41
C LEU A 63 11.71 0.74 0.85
N ALA A 64 12.58 -0.19 1.22
CA ALA A 64 12.19 -1.49 1.77
C ALA A 64 11.40 -1.33 3.08
N GLN A 65 11.89 -0.48 3.98
CA GLN A 65 11.23 -0.18 5.26
C GLN A 65 9.86 0.49 5.06
N LYS A 66 9.73 1.41 4.09
CA LYS A 66 8.45 2.03 3.72
C LYS A 66 7.46 0.99 3.19
N ILE A 67 7.88 0.12 2.28
CA ILE A 67 7.02 -0.96 1.75
C ILE A 67 6.51 -1.87 2.86
N GLU A 68 7.37 -2.23 3.82
CA GLU A 68 6.96 -3.05 4.97
C GLU A 68 5.99 -2.32 5.89
N SER A 69 6.18 -1.01 6.09
CA SER A 69 5.27 -0.16 6.87
C SER A 69 3.90 -0.06 6.22
N ILE A 70 3.84 0.12 4.90
CA ILE A 70 2.60 0.10 4.11
C ILE A 70 1.84 -1.20 4.34
N LYS A 71 2.50 -2.35 4.25
CA LYS A 71 1.86 -3.67 4.46
C LYS A 71 1.28 -3.81 5.86
N LYS A 72 1.97 -3.29 6.88
CA LYS A 72 1.50 -3.34 8.28
C LYS A 72 0.26 -2.46 8.47
N LEU A 73 0.27 -1.24 7.92
CA LEU A 73 -0.87 -0.32 8.02
C LEU A 73 -2.08 -0.82 7.24
N ASP A 74 -1.88 -1.38 6.06
CA ASP A 74 -2.95 -1.96 5.26
C ASP A 74 -3.69 -3.08 6.01
N LYS A 75 -2.94 -3.97 6.66
CA LYS A 75 -3.53 -5.00 7.54
C LYS A 75 -4.34 -4.40 8.69
N LYS A 76 -3.86 -3.30 9.30
CA LYS A 76 -4.57 -2.63 10.40
C LYS A 76 -5.89 -2.00 9.92
N ILE A 77 -5.86 -1.26 8.82
CA ILE A 77 -7.05 -0.62 8.22
C ILE A 77 -8.11 -1.68 7.91
N ASN A 78 -7.71 -2.76 7.24
CA ASN A 78 -8.63 -3.82 6.84
C ASN A 78 -9.16 -4.66 8.02
N ASN A 79 -8.35 -4.88 9.07
CA ASN A 79 -8.82 -5.57 10.28
C ASN A 79 -9.81 -4.71 11.09
N ALA A 80 -9.56 -3.40 11.20
CA ALA A 80 -10.48 -2.47 11.84
C ALA A 80 -11.82 -2.41 11.09
N ASN A 81 -11.78 -2.40 9.76
CA ASN A 81 -12.99 -2.40 8.94
C ASN A 81 -13.82 -3.69 9.13
N LYS A 82 -13.16 -4.86 9.16
CA LYS A 82 -13.84 -6.13 9.43
C LYS A 82 -14.50 -6.15 10.81
N ALA A 83 -13.82 -5.66 11.85
CA ALA A 83 -14.39 -5.57 13.19
C ALA A 83 -15.64 -4.67 13.21
N ASN A 84 -15.61 -3.52 12.53
CA ASN A 84 -16.76 -2.63 12.41
C ASN A 84 -17.93 -3.25 11.64
N THR A 85 -17.64 -4.04 10.60
CA THR A 85 -18.66 -4.73 9.80
C THR A 85 -19.34 -5.81 10.64
N CYS A 86 -18.57 -6.65 11.34
CA CYS A 86 -19.13 -7.67 12.24
C CYS A 86 -19.99 -7.07 13.35
N LEU A 87 -19.62 -5.92 13.92
CA LEU A 87 -20.44 -5.24 14.93
C LEU A 87 -21.76 -4.72 14.37
N ARG A 88 -21.78 -4.23 13.12
CA ARG A 88 -23.03 -3.82 12.46
C ARG A 88 -23.96 -5.00 12.23
N ASP A 89 -23.42 -6.13 11.78
CA ASP A 89 -24.21 -7.33 11.46
C ASP A 89 -24.73 -8.05 12.72
N CYS A 90 -24.07 -7.89 13.88
CA CYS A 90 -24.51 -8.45 15.16
C CYS A 90 -25.59 -7.60 15.88
N CYS A 91 -25.84 -6.37 15.44
CA CYS A 91 -26.81 -5.46 16.05
C CYS A 91 -28.14 -5.37 15.27
N VAL A 92 -28.44 -6.36 14.43
CA VAL A 92 -29.69 -6.46 13.65
C VAL A 92 -30.60 -7.57 14.19
#